data_AF-A0A5F2G5W3-F1
#
_entry.id   AF-A0A5F2G5W3-F1
#
_cell.length_a   1.000
_cell.length_b   1.000
_cell.length_c   1.000
_cell.angle_alpha   90.00
_cell.angle_beta   90.00
_cell.angle_gamma   90.00
#
_symmetry.space_group_name_H-M   'P 1'
#
loop_
_entity.id
_entity.type
_entity.pdbx_description
1 polymer ?
#
loop_
_entity_poly.entity_id
_entity_poly.type
_entity_poly.pdbx_seq_one_letter_code
_entity_poly.pdbx_strand_id
1 'polypeptide(L)'
;MSDDEIILSELSDDELVQQMHDDLYDGLKEEIEEGTNILLERGWVPYKVLTEALVEGMRIVGEDFRDGILFVPEVLLSANAMKAGMAILRPLLAATGAPKQGKMVIGTVKGDIHDIGKNLVGMMMEGAGFDVIDLGINNAVEKY
;
A
#
# COMPACT_ATOMS: atom_id res chain seq x y z
N MET A 1 -0.01 7.35 -30.75
CA MET A 1 0.87 8.44 -30.29
C MET A 1 2.03 7.72 -29.62
N SER A 2 3.27 8.11 -29.88
CA SER A 2 4.45 7.27 -29.65
C SER A 2 4.41 6.57 -28.29
N ASP A 3 4.42 5.24 -28.31
CA ASP A 3 4.73 4.40 -27.16
C ASP A 3 6.22 4.58 -26.86
N ASP A 4 6.61 5.78 -26.43
CA ASP A 4 7.92 5.98 -25.82
C ASP A 4 7.83 5.30 -24.45
N GLU A 5 8.30 4.05 -24.40
CA GLU A 5 8.38 3.23 -23.19
C GLU A 5 9.12 4.03 -22.11
N ILE A 6 8.39 4.48 -21.09
CA ILE A 6 8.94 5.30 -20.01
C ILE A 6 9.88 4.41 -19.20
N ILE A 7 11.17 4.77 -19.14
CA ILE A 7 12.15 4.07 -18.32
C ILE A 7 12.08 4.64 -16.90
N LEU A 8 11.35 3.97 -16.01
CA LEU A 8 11.11 4.45 -14.62
C LEU A 8 12.41 4.77 -13.87
N SER A 9 13.45 3.96 -14.08
CA SER A 9 14.76 4.14 -13.43
C SER A 9 15.52 5.41 -13.84
N GLU A 10 15.15 6.04 -14.96
CA GLU A 10 15.77 7.28 -15.45
C GLU A 10 15.07 8.56 -14.94
N LEU A 11 13.86 8.44 -14.39
CA LEU A 11 13.11 9.56 -13.82
C LEU A 11 13.76 10.09 -12.53
N SER A 12 13.66 11.40 -12.27
CA SER A 12 14.00 11.93 -10.94
C SER A 12 13.06 11.38 -9.87
N ASP A 13 13.40 11.52 -8.58
CA ASP A 13 12.54 10.99 -7.49
C ASP A 13 11.13 11.60 -7.53
N ASP A 14 11.02 12.90 -7.77
CA ASP A 14 9.73 13.59 -7.80
C ASP A 14 8.89 13.14 -9.02
N GLU A 15 9.53 12.99 -10.19
CA GLU A 15 8.87 12.49 -11.40
C GLU A 15 8.46 11.02 -11.27
N LEU A 16 9.29 10.19 -10.67
CA LEU A 16 8.97 8.79 -10.41
C LEU A 16 7.79 8.66 -9.45
N VAL A 17 7.74 9.48 -8.39
CA VAL A 17 6.59 9.49 -7.47
C VAL A 17 5.31 9.88 -8.19
N GLN A 18 5.34 10.90 -9.06
CA GLN A 18 4.18 11.28 -9.87
C GLN A 18 3.78 10.17 -10.85
N GLN A 19 4.75 9.57 -11.53
CA GLN A 19 4.48 8.44 -12.44
C GLN A 19 3.86 7.26 -11.68
N MET A 20 4.34 6.94 -10.48
CA MET A 20 3.75 5.90 -9.63
C MET A 20 2.31 6.23 -9.19
N HIS A 21 1.92 7.51 -9.13
CA HIS A 21 0.51 7.88 -8.89
C HIS A 21 -0.36 7.51 -10.10
N ASP A 22 0.13 7.82 -11.30
CA ASP A 22 -0.54 7.46 -12.56
C ASP A 22 -0.58 5.93 -12.75
N ASP A 23 0.51 5.23 -12.47
CA ASP A 23 0.60 3.77 -12.55
C ASP A 23 -0.38 3.09 -11.57
N LEU A 24 -0.54 3.66 -10.36
CA LEU A 24 -1.57 3.20 -9.42
C LEU A 24 -2.98 3.46 -9.95
N TYR A 25 -3.21 4.64 -10.53
CA TYR A 25 -4.49 5.01 -11.11
C TYR A 25 -4.89 4.05 -12.24
N ASP A 26 -3.94 3.68 -13.10
CA ASP A 26 -4.13 2.76 -14.22
C ASP A 26 -4.07 1.28 -13.82
N GLY A 27 -3.67 0.97 -12.57
CA GLY A 27 -3.61 -0.39 -12.05
C GLY A 27 -2.43 -1.21 -12.58
N LEU A 28 -1.34 -0.53 -12.92
CA LEU A 28 -0.10 -1.06 -13.49
C LEU A 28 0.75 -1.72 -12.39
N LYS A 29 0.56 -3.03 -12.23
CA LYS A 29 1.13 -3.80 -11.13
C LYS A 29 2.66 -3.89 -11.19
N GLU A 30 3.22 -4.11 -12.37
CA GLU A 30 4.65 -4.41 -12.56
C GLU A 30 5.47 -3.13 -12.36
N GLU A 31 4.95 -2.02 -12.86
CA GLU A 31 5.46 -0.66 -12.76
C GLU A 31 5.49 -0.18 -11.31
N ILE A 32 4.45 -0.49 -10.52
CA ILE A 32 4.44 -0.22 -9.08
C ILE A 32 5.47 -1.06 -8.31
N GLU A 33 5.66 -2.32 -8.68
CA GLU A 33 6.73 -3.15 -8.08
C GLU A 33 8.12 -2.58 -8.42
N GLU A 34 8.33 -2.18 -9.67
CA GLU A 34 9.59 -1.57 -10.14
C GLU A 34 9.86 -0.22 -9.44
N GLY A 35 8.93 0.72 -9.51
CA GLY A 35 9.06 2.05 -8.89
C GLY A 35 9.30 1.97 -7.38
N THR A 36 8.62 1.03 -6.69
CA THR A 36 8.86 0.77 -5.27
C THR A 36 10.30 0.34 -5.00
N ASN A 37 10.86 -0.59 -5.80
CA ASN A 37 12.25 -1.02 -5.64
C ASN A 37 13.23 0.11 -5.98
N ILE A 38 12.99 0.88 -7.04
CA ILE A 38 13.86 2.00 -7.43
C ILE A 38 13.97 3.02 -6.29
N LEU A 39 12.85 3.43 -5.68
CA LEU A 39 12.89 4.39 -4.57
C LEU A 39 13.66 3.81 -3.36
N LEU A 40 13.47 2.53 -3.04
CA LEU A 40 14.22 1.86 -1.97
C LEU A 40 15.72 1.79 -2.28
N GLU A 41 16.11 1.47 -3.52
CA GLU A 41 17.51 1.43 -3.98
C GLU A 41 18.17 2.81 -3.93
N ARG A 42 17.39 3.87 -4.19
CA ARG A 42 17.81 5.28 -4.03
C ARG A 42 17.89 5.73 -2.56
N GLY A 43 17.60 4.83 -1.61
CA GLY A 43 17.77 5.06 -0.18
C GLY A 43 16.55 5.68 0.51
N TRP A 44 15.38 5.70 -0.14
CA TRP A 44 14.15 6.07 0.55
C TRP A 44 13.84 5.07 1.66
N VAL A 45 13.46 5.59 2.82
CA VAL A 45 12.99 4.73 3.91
C VAL A 45 11.63 4.11 3.50
N PRO A 46 11.35 2.83 3.83
CA PRO A 46 10.12 2.16 3.40
C PRO A 46 8.84 2.91 3.75
N TYR A 47 8.82 3.56 4.92
CA TYR A 47 7.68 4.36 5.35
C TYR A 47 7.43 5.56 4.43
N LYS A 48 8.48 6.19 3.89
CA LYS A 48 8.37 7.32 2.98
C LYS A 48 7.81 6.88 1.62
N VAL A 49 8.28 5.75 1.09
CA VAL A 49 7.74 5.16 -0.15
C VAL A 49 6.25 4.85 0.01
N LEU A 50 5.87 4.25 1.14
CA LEU A 50 4.48 3.98 1.45
C LEU A 50 3.64 5.26 1.45
N THR A 51 4.05 6.29 2.20
CA THR A 51 3.19 7.45 2.44
C THR A 51 3.14 8.41 1.26
N GLU A 52 4.27 8.66 0.60
CA GLU A 52 4.36 9.69 -0.45
C GLU A 52 4.08 9.16 -1.85
N ALA A 53 4.39 7.89 -2.15
CA ALA A 53 4.07 7.29 -3.44
C ALA A 53 2.74 6.53 -3.37
N LEU A 54 2.67 5.49 -2.54
CA LEU A 54 1.57 4.53 -2.64
C LEU A 54 0.24 5.04 -2.05
N VAL A 55 0.27 5.58 -0.83
CA VAL A 55 -0.93 6.09 -0.14
C VAL A 55 -1.47 7.33 -0.85
N GLU A 56 -0.59 8.21 -1.30
CA GLU A 56 -0.98 9.43 -2.00
C GLU A 56 -1.59 9.13 -3.39
N GLY A 57 -1.02 8.19 -4.15
CA GLY A 57 -1.65 7.72 -5.40
C GLY A 57 -3.04 7.12 -5.16
N MET A 58 -3.21 6.29 -4.12
CA MET A 58 -4.52 5.74 -3.75
C MET A 58 -5.51 6.80 -3.24
N ARG A 59 -5.04 7.95 -2.71
CA ARG A 59 -5.91 9.08 -2.34
C ARG A 59 -6.60 9.64 -3.59
N ILE A 60 -5.84 9.83 -4.67
CA ILE A 60 -6.35 10.33 -5.96
C ILE A 60 -7.41 9.38 -6.52
N VAL A 61 -7.11 8.07 -6.57
CA VAL A 61 -8.08 7.03 -6.98
C VAL A 61 -9.37 7.09 -6.16
N GLY A 62 -9.25 7.29 -4.85
CA GLY A 62 -10.41 7.40 -3.95
C GLY A 62 -11.25 8.65 -4.18
N GLU A 63 -10.62 9.79 -4.50
CA GLU A 63 -11.30 11.03 -4.84
C GLU A 63 -12.09 10.90 -6.14
N ASP A 64 -11.47 10.34 -7.18
CA ASP A 64 -12.10 10.19 -8.48
C ASP A 64 -13.20 9.12 -8.48
N PHE A 65 -13.06 8.06 -7.67
CA PHE A 65 -14.16 7.12 -7.44
C PHE A 65 -15.35 7.78 -6.75
N ARG A 66 -15.10 8.60 -5.72
CA ARG A 66 -16.16 9.33 -5.00
C ARG A 66 -16.88 10.31 -5.92
N ASP A 67 -16.12 10.96 -6.81
CA ASP A 67 -16.64 11.98 -7.72
C ASP A 67 -17.27 11.36 -9.00
N GLY A 68 -17.28 10.02 -9.10
CA GLY A 68 -17.94 9.26 -10.17
C GLY A 68 -17.16 9.22 -11.49
N ILE A 69 -15.86 9.54 -11.44
CA ILE A 69 -14.92 9.48 -12.57
C ILE A 69 -14.43 8.05 -12.77
N LEU A 70 -14.03 7.37 -11.68
CA LEU A 70 -13.68 5.95 -11.68
C LEU A 70 -14.86 5.08 -11.26
N PHE A 71 -14.91 3.84 -11.73
CA PHE A 71 -15.86 2.84 -11.28
C PHE A 71 -15.17 1.70 -10.53
N VAL A 72 -15.97 0.76 -10.05
CA VAL A 72 -15.49 -0.36 -9.23
C VAL A 72 -14.40 -1.18 -9.93
N PRO A 73 -14.50 -1.53 -11.23
CA PRO A 73 -13.45 -2.30 -11.90
C PRO A 73 -12.08 -1.61 -11.87
N GLU A 74 -12.03 -0.31 -12.13
CA GLU A 74 -10.79 0.47 -12.13
C GLU A 74 -10.18 0.52 -10.73
N VAL A 75 -10.99 0.81 -9.70
CA VAL A 75 -10.53 0.81 -8.30
C VAL A 75 -9.97 -0.56 -7.87
N LEU A 76 -10.54 -1.66 -8.39
CA LEU A 76 -10.03 -3.01 -8.11
C LEU A 76 -8.66 -3.26 -8.76
N LEU A 77 -8.40 -2.70 -9.94
CA LEU A 77 -7.08 -2.76 -10.58
C LEU A 77 -6.05 -1.96 -9.78
N SER A 78 -6.37 -0.72 -9.40
CA SER A 78 -5.51 0.10 -8.54
C SER A 78 -5.21 -0.58 -7.20
N ALA A 79 -6.23 -1.18 -6.58
CA ALA A 79 -6.06 -1.92 -5.33
C ALA A 79 -5.13 -3.14 -5.48
N ASN A 80 -5.12 -3.79 -6.66
CA ASN A 80 -4.20 -4.89 -6.95
C ASN A 80 -2.76 -4.41 -7.12
N ALA A 81 -2.54 -3.29 -7.83
CA ALA A 81 -1.24 -2.65 -7.96
C ALA A 81 -0.69 -2.18 -6.59
N MET A 82 -1.53 -1.55 -5.77
CA MET A 82 -1.21 -1.18 -4.38
C MET A 82 -0.77 -2.38 -3.54
N LYS A 83 -1.44 -3.53 -3.69
CA LYS A 83 -1.06 -4.77 -2.97
C LYS A 83 0.32 -5.28 -3.37
N ALA A 84 0.72 -5.07 -4.62
CA ALA A 84 2.02 -5.47 -5.14
C ALA A 84 3.16 -4.63 -4.54
N GLY A 85 3.04 -3.30 -4.57
CA GLY A 85 3.99 -2.40 -3.89
C GLY A 85 4.05 -2.66 -2.38
N MET A 86 2.89 -2.89 -1.75
CA MET A 86 2.84 -3.28 -0.34
C MET A 86 3.63 -4.56 -0.08
N ALA A 87 3.48 -5.61 -0.90
CA ALA A 87 4.16 -6.89 -0.68
C ALA A 87 5.68 -6.75 -0.51
N ILE A 88 6.30 -5.76 -1.16
CA ILE A 88 7.72 -5.41 -1.01
C ILE A 88 7.97 -4.68 0.32
N LEU A 89 7.16 -3.66 0.64
CA LEU A 89 7.36 -2.83 1.82
C LEU A 89 7.06 -3.54 3.14
N ARG A 90 6.13 -4.51 3.14
CA ARG A 90 5.68 -5.25 4.34
C ARG A 90 6.83 -5.78 5.22
N PRO A 91 7.74 -6.63 4.71
CA PRO A 91 8.85 -7.15 5.52
C PRO A 91 9.79 -6.05 6.03
N LEU A 92 9.97 -4.98 5.26
CA LEU A 92 10.87 -3.88 5.62
C LEU A 92 10.28 -3.00 6.73
N LEU A 93 8.97 -2.78 6.71
CA LEU A 93 8.24 -2.03 7.74
C LEU A 93 8.13 -2.81 9.06
N ALA A 94 8.04 -4.14 8.99
CA ALA A 94 7.96 -5.02 10.16
C ALA A 94 9.34 -5.30 10.80
N ALA A 95 10.43 -5.08 10.07
CA ALA A 95 11.77 -5.37 10.54
C ALA A 95 12.19 -4.44 11.68
N THR A 96 11.99 -4.88 12.93
CA THR A 96 12.58 -4.24 14.10
C THR A 96 13.02 -5.27 15.15
N GLY A 97 13.97 -4.89 16.00
CA GLY A 97 14.45 -5.68 17.14
C GLY A 97 13.74 -5.36 18.46
N ALA A 98 12.50 -4.86 18.41
CA ALA A 98 11.79 -4.43 19.60
C ALA A 98 11.55 -5.59 20.59
N PRO A 99 11.70 -5.37 21.91
CA PRO A 99 11.32 -6.37 22.92
C PRO A 99 9.80 -6.61 22.90
N LYS A 100 9.37 -7.79 23.33
CA LYS A 100 7.94 -8.13 23.38
C LYS A 100 7.18 -7.16 24.31
N GLN A 101 6.17 -6.48 23.77
CA GLN A 101 5.36 -5.47 24.46
C GLN A 101 4.03 -6.03 24.99
N GLY A 102 3.42 -6.98 24.29
CA GLY A 102 2.09 -7.49 24.66
C GLY A 102 1.41 -8.22 23.51
N LYS A 103 0.09 -8.44 23.64
CA LYS A 103 -0.77 -8.99 22.58
C LYS A 103 -1.71 -7.91 22.07
N MET A 104 -2.01 -7.94 20.78
CA MET A 104 -3.02 -7.09 20.14
C MET A 104 -3.97 -7.97 19.34
N VAL A 105 -5.27 -7.65 19.37
CA VAL A 105 -6.26 -8.24 18.45
C VAL A 105 -6.67 -7.16 17.45
N ILE A 106 -6.70 -7.50 16.16
CA ILE A 106 -7.12 -6.59 15.10
C ILE A 106 -8.06 -7.30 14.11
N GLY A 107 -8.98 -6.57 13.51
CA GLY A 107 -9.90 -7.05 12.48
C GLY A 107 -10.66 -5.87 11.90
N THR A 108 -11.36 -6.06 10.76
CA THR A 108 -12.38 -5.07 10.35
C THR A 108 -13.75 -5.40 10.91
N VAL A 109 -14.58 -4.38 11.05
CA VAL A 109 -15.95 -4.49 11.56
C VAL A 109 -16.87 -5.18 10.54
N LYS A 110 -18.03 -5.64 11.01
CA LYS A 110 -19.07 -6.24 10.16
C LYS A 110 -19.45 -5.29 9.02
N GLY A 111 -19.48 -5.82 7.80
CA GLY A 111 -19.78 -5.09 6.57
C GLY A 111 -18.57 -4.46 5.90
N ASP A 112 -17.40 -4.42 6.55
CA ASP A 112 -16.18 -3.86 5.99
C ASP A 112 -15.24 -4.95 5.49
N ILE A 113 -14.88 -4.88 4.20
CA ILE A 113 -14.00 -5.84 3.52
C ILE A 113 -12.61 -5.27 3.23
N HIS A 114 -12.36 -3.99 3.56
CA HIS A 114 -11.10 -3.33 3.24
C HIS A 114 -9.99 -3.80 4.18
N ASP A 115 -8.92 -4.41 3.64
CA ASP A 115 -7.89 -5.07 4.44
C ASP A 115 -6.54 -4.35 4.44
N ILE A 116 -6.29 -3.44 3.48
CA ILE A 116 -4.97 -2.81 3.27
C ILE A 116 -4.50 -2.07 4.54
N GLY A 117 -5.31 -1.14 5.05
CA GLY A 117 -4.97 -0.35 6.25
C GLY A 117 -4.87 -1.20 7.52
N LYS A 118 -5.79 -2.16 7.69
CA LYS A 118 -5.76 -3.13 8.80
C LYS A 118 -4.46 -3.92 8.81
N ASN A 119 -4.07 -4.47 7.66
CA ASN A 119 -2.84 -5.25 7.51
C ASN A 119 -1.61 -4.40 7.85
N LEU A 120 -1.56 -3.16 7.35
CA LEU A 120 -0.48 -2.21 7.64
C LEU A 120 -0.30 -1.99 9.15
N VAL A 121 -1.38 -1.66 9.86
CA VAL A 121 -1.35 -1.47 11.31
C VAL A 121 -0.91 -2.75 12.01
N GLY A 122 -1.41 -3.92 11.61
CA GLY A 122 -0.98 -5.21 12.16
C GLY A 122 0.54 -5.39 12.09
N MET A 123 1.14 -5.20 10.91
CA MET A 123 2.59 -5.36 10.74
C MET A 123 3.40 -4.31 11.49
N MET A 124 2.94 -3.06 11.55
CA MET A 124 3.61 -2.02 12.35
C MET A 124 3.61 -2.38 13.84
N MET A 125 2.54 -3.01 14.32
CA MET A 125 2.42 -3.44 15.71
C MET A 125 3.26 -4.68 16.00
N GLU A 126 3.36 -5.63 15.06
CA GLU A 126 4.34 -6.74 15.12
C GLU A 126 5.76 -6.18 15.22
N GLY A 127 6.11 -5.24 14.34
CA GLY A 127 7.37 -4.51 14.38
C GLY A 127 7.57 -3.77 15.71
N ALA A 128 6.53 -3.23 16.34
CA ALA A 128 6.64 -2.61 17.65
C ALA A 128 6.81 -3.61 18.82
N GLY A 129 6.82 -4.92 18.55
CA GLY A 129 7.00 -5.98 19.54
C GLY A 129 5.69 -6.58 20.08
N PHE A 130 4.54 -6.36 19.41
CA PHE A 130 3.29 -7.00 19.79
C PHE A 130 3.10 -8.37 19.12
N ASP A 131 2.47 -9.29 19.84
CA ASP A 131 1.92 -10.54 19.31
C ASP A 131 0.51 -10.24 18.75
N VAL A 132 0.42 -10.08 17.42
CA VAL A 132 -0.80 -9.63 16.74
C VAL A 132 -1.66 -10.83 16.34
N ILE A 133 -2.92 -10.81 16.78
CA ILE A 133 -3.96 -11.77 16.44
C ILE A 133 -4.91 -11.08 15.48
N ASP A 134 -4.83 -11.45 14.20
CA ASP A 134 -5.66 -10.89 13.15
C ASP A 134 -6.92 -11.75 12.92
N LEU A 135 -8.09 -11.19 13.23
CA LEU A 135 -9.40 -11.81 13.02
C LEU A 135 -9.86 -11.73 11.55
N GLY A 136 -9.11 -11.04 10.69
CA GLY A 136 -9.44 -10.85 9.29
C GLY A 136 -10.48 -9.75 9.07
N ILE A 137 -11.31 -9.93 8.04
CA ILE A 137 -12.30 -8.95 7.62
C ILE A 137 -13.74 -9.34 7.98
N ASN A 138 -14.64 -8.36 8.04
CA ASN A 138 -16.09 -8.54 8.21
C ASN A 138 -16.46 -9.31 9.49
N ASN A 139 -15.93 -8.88 10.64
CA ASN A 139 -16.15 -9.54 11.92
C ASN A 139 -17.29 -8.90 12.72
N ALA A 140 -18.21 -9.73 13.22
CA ALA A 140 -19.22 -9.31 14.18
C ALA A 140 -18.58 -8.97 15.54
N VAL A 141 -19.23 -8.12 16.33
CA VAL A 141 -18.68 -7.63 17.61
C VAL A 141 -18.38 -8.77 18.58
N GLU A 142 -19.15 -9.86 18.53
CA GLU A 142 -19.01 -11.03 19.39
C GLU A 142 -17.73 -11.85 19.12
N LYS A 143 -17.01 -11.55 18.03
CA LYS A 143 -15.72 -12.19 17.72
C LYS A 143 -14.51 -11.47 18.35
N TYR A 144 -14.69 -10.25 18.86
CA TYR A 144 -13.66 -9.46 19.54
C TYR A 144 -13.74 -9.65 21.06
#